data_AF-A0A2V9NNT8-F1
#
_entry.id   AF-A0A2V9NNT8-F1
#
_cell.length_a   1.000
_cell.length_b   1.000
_cell.length_c   1.000
_cell.angle_alpha   90.00
_cell.angle_beta   90.00
_cell.angle_gamma   90.00
#
_symmetry.space_group_name_H-M   'P 1'
#
loop_
_entity.id
_entity.type
_entity.pdbx_description
1 polymer ?
#
loop_
_entity_poly.entity_id
_entity_poly.type
_entity_poly.pdbx_seq_one_letter_code
_entity_poly.pdbx_strand_id
1 'polypeptide(L)'
;MDMVHKRLKQYSGAAVLTATTVGCLVWAQPRANLTTTALALVLAVTISAIGWGSGPALVAALLSVFCFNYFFIPPIRTFTIADPQNWIAFSVFLATAVAVGQLSSRARNRAEEAEARRIEIERLYKQLTDAFEKASEAETFRRSEQLKTALLDAVTHDLRTPLTSIKASVTALLAGTGNDGSADSLSAEGRMELLDVINEESDRLNHFVEEMMTLAQLEGGQLLLRRSEMPAQDIINIAVDRAATPLRQRTITLNIEDKLPPLVVDGASISGVIYELLVNAEKYSVPDSEIYINAYQVSGNQVEIAIANEGITLPASVRERVFEKFYRGARQGEKQGFGLGLSIARGVVEAHGGRIRMDAGRHGFGTSVRFTVPCAPEANAD
;
A
#
# COMPACT_ATOMS: atom_id res chain seq x y z
N MET A 1 26.14 -40.93 13.87
CA MET A 1 26.05 -42.36 14.24
C MET A 1 24.62 -42.93 14.22
N ASP A 2 23.57 -42.09 14.28
CA ASP A 2 22.19 -42.56 14.41
C ASP A 2 21.59 -43.25 13.18
N MET A 3 21.97 -42.85 11.97
CA MET A 3 21.42 -43.47 10.75
C MET A 3 21.84 -44.93 10.57
N VAL A 4 23.07 -45.28 10.91
CA VAL A 4 23.58 -46.67 10.82
C VAL A 4 22.90 -47.55 11.86
N HIS A 5 22.75 -47.06 13.09
CA HIS A 5 22.02 -47.76 14.16
C HIS A 5 20.54 -47.96 13.83
N LYS A 6 19.88 -46.94 13.25
CA LYS A 6 18.48 -47.02 12.83
C LYS A 6 18.29 -48.07 11.73
N ARG A 7 19.17 -48.08 10.72
CA ARG A 7 19.14 -49.10 9.66
C ARG A 7 19.36 -50.49 10.25
N LEU A 8 20.38 -50.68 11.09
CA LEU A 8 20.67 -51.97 11.71
C LEU A 8 19.48 -52.53 12.51
N LYS A 9 18.76 -51.67 13.25
CA LYS A 9 17.51 -52.03 13.95
C LYS A 9 16.37 -52.45 13.01
N GLN A 10 16.28 -51.83 11.84
CA GLN A 10 15.26 -52.17 10.84
C GLN A 10 15.53 -53.54 10.21
N TYR A 11 16.79 -53.82 9.86
CA TYR A 11 17.20 -55.13 9.34
C TYR A 11 17.07 -56.24 10.38
N SER A 12 17.44 -55.99 11.64
CA SER A 12 17.27 -56.97 12.71
C SER A 12 15.79 -57.22 13.02
N GLY A 13 14.94 -56.18 13.01
CA GLY A 13 13.49 -56.32 13.17
C GLY A 13 12.85 -57.21 12.11
N ALA A 14 13.21 -57.02 10.84
CA ALA A 14 12.72 -57.85 9.73
C ALA A 14 13.19 -59.32 9.84
N ALA A 15 14.45 -59.55 10.25
CA ALA A 15 14.98 -60.90 10.47
C ALA A 15 14.29 -61.60 11.65
N VAL A 16 14.08 -60.90 12.76
CA VAL A 16 13.37 -61.43 13.94
C VAL A 16 11.92 -61.75 13.62
N LEU A 17 11.21 -60.87 12.90
CA LEU A 17 9.83 -61.12 12.47
C LEU A 17 9.75 -62.38 11.60
N THR A 18 10.67 -62.52 10.65
CA THR A 18 10.74 -63.70 9.77
C THR A 18 11.02 -64.97 10.58
N ALA A 19 12.04 -64.95 11.45
CA ALA A 19 12.42 -66.09 12.28
C ALA A 19 11.29 -66.50 13.25
N THR A 20 10.59 -65.53 13.84
CA THR A 20 9.44 -65.78 14.73
C THR A 20 8.28 -66.43 13.97
N THR A 21 8.00 -65.92 12.77
CA THR A 21 6.96 -66.48 11.89
C THR A 21 7.30 -67.91 11.49
N VAL A 22 8.55 -68.17 11.07
CA VAL A 22 9.04 -69.52 10.75
C VAL A 22 8.95 -70.44 11.96
N GLY A 23 9.41 -70.01 13.15
CA GLY A 23 9.37 -70.82 14.37
C GLY A 23 7.95 -71.22 14.78
N CYS A 24 7.00 -70.28 14.70
CA CYS A 24 5.59 -70.54 14.97
C CYS A 24 4.99 -71.55 13.98
N LEU A 25 5.30 -71.41 12.68
CA LEU A 25 4.83 -72.32 11.63
C LEU A 25 5.45 -73.72 11.75
N VAL A 26 6.72 -73.83 12.15
CA VAL A 26 7.38 -75.12 12.40
C VAL A 26 6.73 -75.84 13.59
N TRP A 27 6.40 -75.13 14.66
CA TRP A 27 5.68 -75.70 15.80
C TRP A 27 4.27 -76.18 15.41
N ALA A 28 3.60 -75.48 14.49
CA ALA A 28 2.27 -75.81 13.99
C ALA A 28 2.26 -76.84 12.83
N GLN A 29 3.41 -77.38 12.43
CA GLN A 29 3.58 -78.34 11.33
C GLN A 29 2.54 -79.49 11.27
N PRO A 30 2.09 -80.10 12.39
CA PRO A 30 1.09 -81.17 12.34
C PRO A 30 -0.29 -80.73 11.81
N ARG A 31 -0.55 -79.43 11.68
CA ARG A 31 -1.85 -78.85 11.30
C ARG A 31 -1.79 -77.89 10.11
N ALA A 32 -0.61 -77.60 9.56
CA ALA A 32 -0.42 -76.54 8.57
C ALA A 32 -0.22 -77.09 7.15
N ASN A 33 -1.00 -76.59 6.19
CA ASN A 33 -0.82 -76.87 4.76
C ASN A 33 0.26 -75.96 4.14
N LEU A 34 0.94 -76.45 3.10
CA LEU A 34 2.02 -75.73 2.40
C LEU A 34 1.60 -74.31 1.93
N THR A 35 0.36 -74.18 1.46
CA THR A 35 -0.22 -72.90 1.02
C THR A 35 -0.36 -71.90 2.16
N THR A 36 -0.83 -72.33 3.33
CA THR A 36 -1.00 -71.47 4.51
C THR A 36 0.35 -70.95 5.01
N THR A 37 1.37 -71.82 5.00
CA THR A 37 2.74 -71.45 5.34
C THR A 37 3.30 -70.41 4.37
N ALA A 38 3.15 -70.62 3.06
CA ALA A 38 3.62 -69.68 2.05
C ALA A 38 2.95 -68.29 2.22
N LEU A 39 1.63 -68.25 2.45
CA LEU A 39 0.90 -67.01 2.68
C LEU A 39 1.34 -66.28 3.95
N ALA A 40 1.57 -67.01 5.05
CA ALA A 40 2.04 -66.42 6.31
C ALA A 40 3.43 -65.79 6.17
N LEU A 41 4.33 -66.44 5.42
CA LEU A 41 5.66 -65.88 5.12
C LEU A 41 5.58 -64.65 4.21
N VAL A 42 4.72 -64.67 3.18
CA VAL A 42 4.48 -63.47 2.35
C VAL A 42 3.98 -62.32 3.21
N LEU A 43 3.04 -62.57 4.13
CA LEU A 43 2.51 -61.55 5.03
C LEU A 43 3.61 -60.92 5.89
N ALA A 44 4.52 -61.72 6.46
CA ALA A 44 5.66 -61.22 7.23
C ALA A 44 6.60 -60.34 6.38
N VAL A 45 6.84 -60.72 5.12
CA VAL A 45 7.61 -59.92 4.15
C VAL A 45 6.90 -58.60 3.83
N THR A 46 5.57 -58.63 3.62
CA THR A 46 4.77 -57.42 3.36
C THR A 46 4.76 -56.47 4.54
N ILE A 47 4.61 -56.96 5.77
CA ILE A 47 4.70 -56.14 6.99
C ILE A 47 6.08 -55.48 7.10
N SER A 48 7.15 -56.23 6.80
CA SER A 48 8.51 -55.69 6.77
C SER A 48 8.67 -54.59 5.71
N ALA A 49 8.05 -54.76 4.54
CA ALA A 49 8.08 -53.80 3.43
C ALA A 49 7.34 -52.50 3.74
N ILE A 50 6.24 -52.56 4.49
CA ILE A 50 5.45 -51.39 4.90
C ILE A 50 6.15 -50.65 6.06
N GLY A 51 6.62 -51.36 7.08
CA GLY A 51 7.16 -50.75 8.29
C GLY A 51 8.61 -50.26 8.16
N TRP A 52 9.47 -51.05 7.51
CA TRP A 52 10.92 -50.82 7.52
C TRP A 52 11.53 -50.56 6.14
N GLY A 53 10.72 -50.60 5.08
CA GLY A 53 11.13 -50.29 3.71
C GLY A 53 11.74 -51.47 2.95
N SER A 54 12.22 -51.19 1.74
CA SER A 54 12.59 -52.20 0.74
C SER A 54 13.82 -53.05 1.12
N GLY A 55 14.82 -52.45 1.77
CA GLY A 55 16.04 -53.15 2.18
C GLY A 55 15.78 -54.31 3.18
N PRO A 56 15.18 -54.03 4.34
CA PRO A 56 14.81 -55.05 5.32
C PRO A 56 13.81 -56.08 4.78
N ALA A 57 12.86 -55.65 3.94
CA ALA A 57 11.92 -56.56 3.28
C ALA A 57 12.59 -57.54 2.32
N LEU A 58 13.63 -57.11 1.60
CA LEU A 58 14.41 -58.00 0.73
C LEU A 58 15.15 -59.07 1.56
N VAL A 59 15.70 -58.69 2.71
CA VAL A 59 16.33 -59.65 3.63
C VAL A 59 15.30 -60.63 4.19
N ALA A 60 14.13 -60.15 4.63
CA ALA A 60 13.03 -60.99 5.07
C ALA A 60 12.55 -61.95 3.97
N ALA A 61 12.47 -61.48 2.72
CA ALA A 61 12.12 -62.28 1.56
C ALA A 61 13.13 -63.41 1.32
N LEU A 62 14.42 -63.10 1.27
CA LEU A 62 15.47 -64.10 1.07
C LEU A 62 15.46 -65.15 2.18
N LEU A 63 15.42 -64.71 3.45
CA LEU A 63 15.31 -65.61 4.60
C LEU A 63 14.07 -66.49 4.51
N SER A 64 12.93 -65.91 4.13
CA SER A 64 11.68 -66.65 3.97
C SER A 64 11.76 -67.69 2.84
N VAL A 65 12.41 -67.38 1.70
CA VAL A 65 12.62 -68.33 0.60
C VAL A 65 13.44 -69.53 1.08
N PHE A 66 14.57 -69.27 1.76
CA PHE A 66 15.45 -70.33 2.27
C PHE A 66 14.77 -71.16 3.36
N CYS A 67 14.09 -70.51 4.31
CA CYS A 67 13.36 -71.20 5.37
C CYS A 67 12.18 -72.01 4.82
N PHE A 68 11.46 -71.47 3.81
CA PHE A 68 10.34 -72.16 3.18
C PHE A 68 10.80 -73.46 2.51
N ASN A 69 11.89 -73.40 1.74
CA ASN A 69 12.46 -74.57 1.09
C ASN A 69 13.00 -75.61 2.10
N TYR A 70 13.77 -75.17 3.10
CA TYR A 70 14.42 -76.09 4.04
C TYR A 70 13.46 -76.76 5.03
N PHE A 71 12.46 -76.03 5.56
CA PHE A 71 11.61 -76.55 6.64
C PHE A 71 10.27 -77.12 6.18
N PHE A 72 9.75 -76.70 5.02
CA PHE A 72 8.35 -76.98 4.67
C PHE A 72 8.18 -77.77 3.36
N ILE A 73 9.16 -77.78 2.44
CA ILE A 73 9.08 -78.54 1.19
C ILE A 73 9.70 -79.95 1.38
N PRO A 74 8.95 -81.04 1.13
CA PRO A 74 9.52 -82.40 1.15
C PRO A 74 10.52 -82.66 0.00
N PRO A 75 11.64 -83.38 0.24
CA PRO A 75 12.12 -83.88 1.54
C PRO A 75 12.64 -82.76 2.47
N ILE A 76 12.06 -82.69 3.67
CA ILE A 76 12.40 -81.67 4.67
C ILE A 76 13.88 -81.76 5.09
N ARG A 77 14.45 -80.62 5.49
CA ARG A 77 15.86 -80.46 5.90
C ARG A 77 16.87 -80.69 4.78
N THR A 78 16.43 -80.61 3.52
CA THR A 78 17.28 -80.63 2.34
C THR A 78 16.89 -79.46 1.42
N PHE A 79 17.81 -79.00 0.57
CA PHE A 79 17.54 -77.96 -0.42
C PHE A 79 17.00 -78.52 -1.74
N THR A 80 16.61 -79.80 -1.78
CA THR A 80 16.18 -80.50 -2.99
C THR A 80 14.65 -80.56 -3.07
N ILE A 81 14.08 -80.12 -4.20
CA ILE A 81 12.64 -80.18 -4.46
C ILE A 81 12.37 -81.39 -5.36
N ALA A 82 11.92 -82.50 -4.76
CA ALA A 82 11.68 -83.75 -5.48
C ALA A 82 10.31 -83.81 -6.18
N ASP A 83 9.31 -83.12 -5.62
CA ASP A 83 7.94 -83.11 -6.15
C ASP A 83 7.74 -81.93 -7.13
N PRO A 84 7.34 -82.19 -8.39
CA PRO A 84 6.98 -81.15 -9.36
C PRO A 84 5.95 -80.13 -8.86
N GLN A 85 5.03 -80.50 -7.97
CA GLN A 85 3.98 -79.60 -7.47
C GLN A 85 4.55 -78.49 -6.55
N ASN A 86 5.63 -78.79 -5.81
CA ASN A 86 6.26 -77.84 -4.88
C ASN A 86 7.06 -76.73 -5.59
N TRP A 87 7.46 -76.95 -6.85
CA TRP A 87 8.11 -75.95 -7.69
C TRP A 87 7.19 -74.75 -7.99
N ILE A 88 5.89 -74.99 -8.12
CA ILE A 88 4.89 -73.93 -8.36
C ILE A 88 4.80 -73.02 -7.14
N ALA A 89 4.67 -73.60 -5.93
CA ALA A 89 4.59 -72.85 -4.69
C ALA A 89 5.84 -72.00 -4.44
N PHE A 90 7.04 -72.57 -4.68
CA PHE A 90 8.30 -71.86 -4.59
C PHE A 90 8.38 -70.69 -5.58
N SER A 91 7.99 -70.91 -6.84
CA SER A 91 8.04 -69.89 -7.90
C SER A 91 7.08 -68.73 -7.63
N VAL A 92 5.84 -69.03 -7.21
CA VAL A 92 4.83 -68.02 -6.85
C VAL A 92 5.29 -67.20 -5.64
N PHE A 93 5.88 -67.87 -4.64
CA PHE A 93 6.42 -67.20 -3.45
C PHE A 93 7.57 -66.25 -3.82
N LEU A 94 8.55 -66.72 -4.59
CA LEU A 94 9.68 -65.91 -5.05
C LEU A 94 9.23 -64.70 -5.87
N ALA A 95 8.30 -64.91 -6.81
CA ALA A 95 7.73 -63.83 -7.63
C ALA A 95 7.04 -62.76 -6.77
N THR A 96 6.26 -63.18 -5.77
CA THR A 96 5.56 -62.29 -4.84
C THR A 96 6.54 -61.47 -4.00
N ALA A 97 7.59 -62.12 -3.49
CA ALA A 97 8.62 -61.47 -2.68
C ALA A 97 9.37 -60.38 -3.47
N VAL A 98 9.72 -60.66 -4.75
CA VAL A 98 10.34 -59.68 -5.64
C VAL A 98 9.38 -58.53 -5.96
N ALA A 99 8.12 -58.82 -6.25
CA ALA A 99 7.10 -57.80 -6.54
C ALA A 99 6.93 -56.83 -5.36
N VAL A 100 6.84 -57.33 -4.13
CA VAL A 100 6.73 -56.52 -2.90
C VAL A 100 7.97 -55.64 -2.71
N GLY A 101 9.19 -56.17 -2.91
CA GLY A 101 10.42 -55.40 -2.81
C GLY A 101 10.51 -54.27 -3.82
N GLN A 102 10.15 -54.54 -5.09
CA GLN A 102 10.15 -53.54 -6.16
C GLN A 102 9.09 -52.45 -5.95
N LEU A 103 7.88 -52.83 -5.53
CA LEU A 103 6.79 -51.88 -5.25
C LEU A 103 7.14 -50.97 -4.08
N SER A 104 7.69 -51.51 -3.00
CA SER A 104 8.16 -50.72 -1.85
C SER A 104 9.25 -49.73 -2.26
N SER A 105 10.23 -50.17 -3.06
CA SER A 105 11.29 -49.29 -3.56
C SER A 105 10.76 -48.17 -4.46
N ARG A 106 9.82 -48.47 -5.37
CA ARG A 106 9.22 -47.46 -6.26
C ARG A 106 8.37 -46.46 -5.51
N ALA A 107 7.58 -46.91 -4.53
CA ALA A 107 6.77 -46.03 -3.70
C ALA A 107 7.64 -45.04 -2.92
N ARG A 108 8.78 -45.49 -2.39
CA ARG A 108 9.72 -44.64 -1.66
C ARG A 108 10.41 -43.62 -2.54
N ASN A 109 10.93 -44.02 -3.70
CA ASN A 109 11.61 -43.10 -4.62
C ASN A 109 10.65 -41.97 -5.07
N ARG A 110 9.38 -42.30 -5.36
CA ARG A 110 8.37 -41.29 -5.70
C ARG A 110 8.09 -40.32 -4.55
N ALA A 111 8.07 -40.81 -3.30
CA ALA A 111 7.88 -39.95 -2.13
C ALA A 111 9.07 -39.00 -1.93
N GLU A 112 10.29 -39.48 -2.10
CA GLU A 112 11.50 -38.67 -1.98
C GLU A 112 11.60 -37.61 -3.09
N GLU A 113 11.28 -37.97 -4.34
CA GLU A 113 11.18 -37.00 -5.44
C GLU A 113 10.09 -35.95 -5.24
N ALA A 114 8.93 -36.36 -4.71
CA ALA A 114 7.83 -35.43 -4.43
C ALA A 114 8.21 -34.42 -3.34
N GLU A 115 8.93 -34.87 -2.31
CA GLU A 115 9.43 -34.01 -1.25
C GLU A 115 10.50 -33.03 -1.76
N ALA A 116 11.45 -33.51 -2.57
CA ALA A 116 12.45 -32.65 -3.18
C ALA A 116 11.80 -31.57 -4.07
N ARG A 117 10.77 -31.93 -4.86
CA ARG A 117 9.99 -30.97 -5.65
C ARG A 117 9.25 -29.96 -4.77
N ARG A 118 8.66 -30.38 -3.65
CA ARG A 118 7.97 -29.47 -2.72
C ARG A 118 8.94 -28.42 -2.16
N ILE A 119 10.10 -28.87 -1.67
CA ILE A 119 11.14 -27.97 -1.12
C ILE A 119 11.61 -26.97 -2.19
N GLU A 120 11.83 -27.42 -3.42
CA GLU A 120 12.25 -26.53 -4.50
C GLU A 120 11.16 -25.50 -4.86
N ILE A 121 9.90 -25.92 -4.95
CA ILE A 121 8.77 -25.01 -5.19
C ILE A 121 8.65 -23.99 -4.06
N GLU A 122 8.75 -24.39 -2.79
CA GLU A 122 8.72 -23.47 -1.66
C GLU A 122 9.87 -22.46 -1.70
N ARG A 123 11.08 -22.91 -2.05
CA ARG A 123 12.24 -22.04 -2.22
C ARG A 123 12.03 -21.02 -3.34
N LEU A 124 11.57 -21.47 -4.51
CA LEU A 124 11.30 -20.60 -5.66
C LEU A 124 10.17 -19.61 -5.35
N TYR A 125 9.12 -20.08 -4.68
CA TYR A 125 8.01 -19.22 -4.24
C TYR A 125 8.50 -18.13 -3.31
N LYS A 126 9.33 -18.47 -2.31
CA LYS A 126 9.93 -17.50 -1.38
C LYS A 126 10.83 -16.49 -2.10
N GLN A 127 11.64 -16.94 -3.05
CA GLN A 127 12.49 -16.04 -3.84
C GLN A 127 11.65 -15.07 -4.69
N LEU A 128 10.55 -15.55 -5.27
CA LEU A 128 9.64 -14.71 -6.05
C LEU A 128 8.95 -13.67 -5.16
N THR A 129 8.45 -14.06 -3.98
CA THR A 129 7.81 -13.12 -3.05
C THR A 129 8.78 -12.06 -2.57
N ASP A 130 10.00 -12.45 -2.15
CA ASP A 130 11.02 -11.51 -1.69
C ASP A 130 11.46 -10.54 -2.81
N ALA A 131 11.57 -11.04 -4.05
CA ALA A 131 11.92 -10.21 -5.21
C ALA A 131 10.80 -9.23 -5.57
N PHE A 132 9.54 -9.68 -5.50
CA PHE A 132 8.37 -8.84 -5.76
C PHE A 132 8.22 -7.74 -4.71
N GLU A 133 8.38 -8.06 -3.42
CA GLU A 133 8.34 -7.10 -2.32
C GLU A 133 9.41 -6.02 -2.50
N LYS A 134 10.66 -6.42 -2.72
CA LYS A 134 11.77 -5.48 -2.98
C LYS A 134 11.54 -4.62 -4.22
N ALA A 135 11.00 -5.19 -5.29
CA ALA A 135 10.69 -4.43 -6.50
C ALA A 135 9.58 -3.40 -6.27
N SER A 136 8.53 -3.78 -5.53
CA SER A 136 7.43 -2.89 -5.16
C SER A 136 7.91 -1.75 -4.26
N GLU A 137 8.71 -2.04 -3.23
CA GLU A 137 9.32 -1.03 -2.37
C GLU A 137 10.21 -0.07 -3.17
N ALA A 138 11.08 -0.60 -4.02
CA ALA A 138 11.94 0.23 -4.86
C ALA A 138 11.13 1.11 -5.84
N GLU A 139 10.02 0.60 -6.38
CA GLU A 139 9.14 1.37 -7.26
C GLU A 139 8.41 2.48 -6.50
N THR A 140 7.84 2.20 -5.34
CA THR A 140 7.19 3.23 -4.50
C THR A 140 8.18 4.32 -4.10
N PHE A 141 9.40 3.95 -3.70
CA PHE A 141 10.46 4.89 -3.38
C PHE A 141 10.87 5.73 -4.60
N ARG A 142 11.07 5.09 -5.77
CA ARG A 142 11.39 5.80 -7.02
C ARG A 142 10.29 6.77 -7.44
N ARG A 143 9.02 6.38 -7.32
CA ARG A 143 7.88 7.27 -7.59
C ARG A 143 7.89 8.46 -6.64
N SER A 144 8.14 8.25 -5.35
CA SER A 144 8.26 9.32 -4.37
C SER A 144 9.40 10.29 -4.70
N GLU A 145 10.59 9.77 -5.05
CA GLU A 145 11.73 10.62 -5.42
C GLU A 145 11.50 11.37 -6.74
N GLN A 146 10.90 10.73 -7.75
CA GLN A 146 10.54 11.39 -9.01
C GLN A 146 9.53 12.51 -8.79
N LEU A 147 8.50 12.28 -7.98
CA LEU A 147 7.56 13.32 -7.58
C LEU A 147 8.33 14.45 -6.90
N LYS A 148 9.10 14.17 -5.86
CA LYS A 148 9.92 15.17 -5.15
C LYS A 148 10.82 15.98 -6.08
N THR A 149 11.50 15.37 -7.04
CA THR A 149 12.33 16.10 -8.03
C THR A 149 11.46 17.01 -8.90
N ALA A 150 10.36 16.50 -9.46
CA ALA A 150 9.44 17.31 -10.26
C ALA A 150 8.82 18.47 -9.46
N LEU A 151 8.56 18.26 -8.16
CA LEU A 151 8.10 19.30 -7.24
C LEU A 151 9.17 20.38 -7.05
N LEU A 152 10.42 19.99 -6.81
CA LEU A 152 11.52 20.94 -6.66
C LEU A 152 11.75 21.76 -7.93
N ASP A 153 11.64 21.15 -9.11
CA ASP A 153 11.77 21.85 -10.39
C ASP A 153 10.63 22.87 -10.59
N ALA A 154 9.39 22.49 -10.30
CA ALA A 154 8.24 23.39 -10.38
C ALA A 154 8.35 24.57 -9.40
N VAL A 155 8.71 24.29 -8.14
CA VAL A 155 8.96 25.31 -7.11
C VAL A 155 10.07 26.27 -7.55
N THR A 156 11.17 25.75 -8.10
CA THR A 156 12.29 26.57 -8.56
C THR A 156 11.90 27.48 -9.72
N HIS A 157 11.10 26.98 -10.67
CA HIS A 157 10.58 27.78 -11.77
C HIS A 157 9.71 28.93 -11.24
N ASP A 158 8.77 28.63 -10.35
CA ASP A 158 7.81 29.63 -9.88
C ASP A 158 8.43 30.63 -8.89
N LEU A 159 9.54 30.29 -8.23
CA LEU A 159 10.41 31.24 -7.52
C LEU A 159 11.19 32.16 -8.47
N ARG A 160 11.61 31.65 -9.64
CA ARG A 160 12.42 32.41 -10.59
C ARG A 160 11.64 33.57 -11.21
N THR A 161 10.34 33.40 -11.45
CA THR A 161 9.48 34.45 -12.04
C THR A 161 9.44 35.75 -11.22
N PRO A 162 9.01 35.75 -9.94
CA PRO A 162 8.99 36.97 -9.11
C PRO A 162 10.40 37.55 -8.96
N LEU A 163 11.41 36.71 -8.75
CA LEU A 163 12.80 37.16 -8.65
C LEU A 163 13.31 37.83 -9.92
N THR A 164 12.89 37.35 -11.09
CA THR A 164 13.26 37.97 -12.38
C THR A 164 12.60 39.33 -12.53
N SER A 165 11.32 39.46 -12.13
CA SER A 165 10.59 40.73 -12.13
C SER A 165 11.20 41.76 -11.18
N ILE A 166 11.49 41.35 -9.93
CA ILE A 166 12.17 42.18 -8.92
C ILE A 166 13.53 42.64 -9.47
N LYS A 167 14.34 41.70 -10.01
CA LYS A 167 15.67 42.02 -10.54
C LYS A 167 15.60 42.97 -11.73
N ALA A 168 14.65 42.79 -12.65
CA ALA A 168 14.46 43.69 -13.78
C ALA A 168 14.09 45.10 -13.30
N SER A 169 13.15 45.21 -12.36
CA SER A 169 12.70 46.49 -11.81
C SER A 169 13.81 47.22 -11.04
N VAL A 170 14.58 46.50 -10.22
CA VAL A 170 15.77 47.04 -9.55
C VAL A 170 16.83 47.49 -10.57
N THR A 171 17.08 46.72 -11.63
CA THR A 171 18.05 47.07 -12.67
C THR A 171 17.65 48.36 -13.39
N ALA A 172 16.36 48.51 -13.71
CA ALA A 172 15.82 49.72 -14.33
C ALA A 172 15.94 50.94 -13.40
N LEU A 173 15.59 50.79 -12.12
CA LEU A 173 15.75 51.84 -11.11
C LEU A 173 17.21 52.29 -10.97
N LEU A 174 18.16 51.34 -10.91
CA LEU A 174 19.60 51.64 -10.83
C LEU A 174 20.11 52.36 -12.08
N ALA A 175 19.69 51.93 -13.28
CA ALA A 175 20.06 52.60 -14.53
C ALA A 175 19.57 54.06 -14.57
N GLY A 176 18.36 54.32 -14.07
CA GLY A 176 17.77 55.66 -13.97
C GLY A 176 18.28 56.55 -12.83
N THR A 177 19.30 56.11 -12.07
CA THR A 177 20.01 56.91 -11.04
C THR A 177 21.38 57.45 -11.48
N GLY A 178 21.78 57.19 -12.73
CA GLY A 178 22.99 57.76 -13.32
C GLY A 178 22.94 59.29 -13.36
N ASN A 179 23.97 59.93 -12.80
CA ASN A 179 24.07 61.38 -12.60
C ASN A 179 24.41 62.18 -13.88
N ASP A 180 24.35 61.54 -15.05
CA ASP A 180 24.61 62.18 -16.33
C ASP A 180 23.27 62.69 -16.86
N GLY A 181 23.07 64.01 -16.84
CA GLY A 181 21.84 64.76 -17.17
C GLY A 181 21.28 64.56 -18.59
N SER A 182 21.08 63.31 -18.98
CA SER A 182 20.42 62.84 -20.17
C SER A 182 18.92 62.72 -19.92
N ALA A 183 18.13 62.96 -20.97
CA ALA A 183 16.67 62.99 -20.94
C ALA A 183 15.99 61.62 -20.69
N ASP A 184 16.76 60.60 -20.29
CA ASP A 184 16.33 59.21 -20.06
C ASP A 184 16.17 58.86 -18.56
N SER A 185 16.21 59.86 -17.66
CA SER A 185 15.92 59.63 -16.24
C SER A 185 14.46 59.21 -16.05
N LEU A 186 14.23 58.04 -15.43
CA LEU A 186 12.89 57.56 -15.05
C LEU A 186 12.09 58.67 -14.34
N SER A 187 10.85 58.88 -14.79
CA SER A 187 9.92 59.81 -14.13
C SER A 187 9.66 59.37 -12.68
N ALA A 188 9.22 60.30 -11.83
CA ALA A 188 8.83 59.96 -10.45
C ALA A 188 7.73 58.89 -10.42
N GLU A 189 6.80 58.93 -11.38
CA GLU A 189 5.73 57.94 -11.55
C GLU A 189 6.28 56.57 -11.95
N GLY A 190 7.17 56.50 -12.95
CA GLY A 190 7.78 55.24 -13.36
C GLY A 190 8.67 54.62 -12.28
N ARG A 191 9.31 55.44 -11.42
CA ARG A 191 10.02 54.95 -10.24
C ARG A 191 9.07 54.33 -9.21
N MET A 192 7.92 54.95 -8.99
CA MET A 192 6.91 54.44 -8.06
C MET A 192 6.31 53.13 -8.57
N GLU A 193 5.99 53.04 -9.86
CA GLU A 193 5.48 51.81 -10.49
C GLU A 193 6.46 50.63 -10.33
N LEU A 194 7.76 50.86 -10.56
CA LEU A 194 8.78 49.82 -10.36
C LEU A 194 8.92 49.41 -8.89
N LEU A 195 8.77 50.34 -7.95
CA LEU A 195 8.76 50.04 -6.50
C LEU A 195 7.53 49.23 -6.10
N ASP A 196 6.36 49.56 -6.65
CA ASP A 196 5.11 48.82 -6.44
C ASP A 196 5.25 47.37 -6.94
N VAL A 197 5.81 47.17 -8.15
CA VAL A 197 6.11 45.83 -8.68
C VAL A 197 7.05 45.04 -7.75
N ILE A 198 8.10 45.68 -7.22
CA ILE A 198 9.02 45.03 -6.28
C ILE A 198 8.29 44.61 -5.00
N ASN A 199 7.44 45.49 -4.46
CA ASN A 199 6.70 45.22 -3.24
C ASN A 199 5.69 44.08 -3.44
N GLU A 200 4.89 44.12 -4.51
CA GLU A 200 3.93 43.07 -4.84
C GLU A 200 4.58 41.70 -5.04
N GLU A 201 5.69 41.62 -5.78
CA GLU A 201 6.39 40.35 -6.00
C GLU A 201 7.09 39.85 -4.71
N SER A 202 7.48 40.75 -3.81
CA SER A 202 8.03 40.39 -2.49
C SER A 202 6.96 39.82 -1.57
N ASP A 203 5.79 40.46 -1.51
CA ASP A 203 4.63 39.98 -0.74
C ASP A 203 4.18 38.61 -1.25
N ARG A 204 4.15 38.45 -2.57
CA ARG A 204 3.84 37.18 -3.23
C ARG A 204 4.86 36.09 -2.91
N LEU A 205 6.15 36.41 -2.90
CA LEU A 205 7.21 35.45 -2.53
C LEU A 205 7.09 35.03 -1.06
N ASN A 206 6.83 35.99 -0.16
CA ASN A 206 6.64 35.69 1.25
C ASN A 206 5.43 34.77 1.47
N HIS A 207 4.31 35.07 0.81
CA HIS A 207 3.12 34.23 0.86
C HIS A 207 3.40 32.79 0.37
N PHE A 208 4.16 32.63 -0.71
CA PHE A 208 4.56 31.32 -1.20
C PHE A 208 5.41 30.53 -0.18
N VAL A 209 6.34 31.20 0.51
CA VAL A 209 7.14 30.57 1.57
C VAL A 209 6.25 30.11 2.73
N GLU A 210 5.27 30.91 3.12
CA GLU A 210 4.28 30.54 4.14
C GLU A 210 3.44 29.32 3.72
N GLU A 211 2.98 29.28 2.46
CA GLU A 211 2.26 28.13 1.89
C GLU A 211 3.12 26.85 1.95
N MET A 212 4.39 26.95 1.55
CA MET A 212 5.33 25.81 1.56
C MET A 212 5.62 25.30 2.98
N MET A 213 5.79 26.20 3.95
CA MET A 213 5.99 25.83 5.35
C MET A 213 4.75 25.14 5.92
N THR A 214 3.56 25.64 5.59
CA THR A 214 2.29 25.03 6.01
C THR A 214 2.14 23.63 5.41
N LEU A 215 2.46 23.45 4.12
CA LEU A 215 2.46 22.16 3.46
C LEU A 215 3.44 21.17 4.13
N ALA A 216 4.66 21.60 4.44
CA ALA A 216 5.65 20.77 5.11
C ALA A 216 5.20 20.33 6.52
N GLN A 217 4.56 21.23 7.27
CA GLN A 217 4.00 20.92 8.58
C GLN A 217 2.84 19.92 8.49
N LEU A 218 1.97 20.06 7.48
CA LEU A 218 0.90 19.12 7.18
C LEU A 218 1.44 17.73 6.85
N GLU A 219 2.46 17.63 5.97
CA GLU A 219 3.09 16.36 5.59
C GLU A 219 3.80 15.67 6.77
N GLY A 220 4.41 16.45 7.66
CA GLY A 220 5.05 15.94 8.87
C GLY A 220 4.09 15.58 10.00
N GLY A 221 2.78 15.88 9.87
CA GLY A 221 1.80 15.74 10.95
C GLY A 221 2.06 16.67 12.13
N GLN A 222 2.77 17.79 11.90
CA GLN A 222 3.25 18.72 12.94
C GLN A 222 2.42 20.00 13.04
N LEU A 223 1.29 20.11 12.33
CA LEU A 223 0.44 21.29 12.38
C LEU A 223 -0.20 21.45 13.77
N LEU A 224 0.39 22.32 14.60
CA LEU A 224 -0.10 22.63 15.94
C LEU A 224 -1.23 23.67 15.88
N LEU A 225 -2.46 23.20 15.97
CA LEU A 225 -3.66 24.05 15.93
C LEU A 225 -3.96 24.67 17.30
N ARG A 226 -3.96 26.00 17.37
CA ARG A 226 -4.33 26.77 18.58
C ARG A 226 -5.84 27.00 18.58
N ARG A 227 -6.60 25.96 18.92
CA ARG A 227 -8.06 26.01 18.89
C ARG A 227 -8.62 26.91 20.00
N SER A 228 -9.52 27.80 19.64
CA SER A 228 -10.29 28.66 20.55
C SER A 228 -11.72 28.84 20.03
N GLU A 229 -12.65 29.14 20.93
CA GLU A 229 -14.00 29.55 20.54
C GLU A 229 -13.97 30.94 19.90
N MET A 230 -14.44 31.06 18.66
CA MET A 230 -14.47 32.34 17.94
C MET A 230 -15.72 32.42 17.04
N PRO A 231 -16.42 33.57 16.99
CA PRO A 231 -17.54 33.77 16.08
C PRO A 231 -17.13 33.57 14.61
N ALA A 232 -17.96 32.88 13.82
CA ALA A 232 -17.71 32.70 12.39
C ALA A 232 -17.58 34.05 11.66
N GLN A 233 -18.38 35.04 12.05
CA GLN A 233 -18.32 36.40 11.52
C GLN A 233 -16.93 37.03 11.67
N ASP A 234 -16.29 36.89 12.83
CA ASP A 234 -14.99 37.51 13.10
C ASP A 234 -13.91 36.88 12.21
N ILE A 235 -13.93 35.55 12.07
CA ILE A 235 -12.98 34.82 11.21
C ILE A 235 -13.17 35.21 9.75
N ILE A 236 -14.42 35.33 9.28
CA ILE A 236 -14.74 35.75 7.91
C ILE A 236 -14.29 37.19 7.68
N ASN A 237 -14.55 38.11 8.61
CA ASN A 237 -14.14 39.50 8.52
C ASN A 237 -12.61 39.63 8.41
N ILE A 238 -11.85 38.90 9.24
CA ILE A 238 -10.37 38.88 9.16
C ILE A 238 -9.90 38.47 7.75
N ALA A 239 -10.53 37.43 7.18
CA ALA A 239 -10.17 36.96 5.84
C ALA A 239 -10.55 37.96 4.74
N VAL A 240 -11.72 38.59 4.83
CA VAL A 240 -12.18 39.61 3.89
C VAL A 240 -11.29 40.85 3.94
N ASP A 241 -10.95 41.32 5.14
CA ASP A 241 -10.05 42.47 5.33
C ASP A 241 -8.66 42.20 4.74
N ARG A 242 -8.13 40.99 4.96
CA ARG A 242 -6.86 40.56 4.34
C ARG A 242 -6.95 40.52 2.81
N ALA A 243 -8.11 40.15 2.27
CA ALA A 243 -8.35 40.06 0.84
C ALA A 243 -8.78 41.39 0.19
N ALA A 244 -8.82 42.51 0.95
CA ALA A 244 -9.33 43.79 0.46
C ALA A 244 -8.57 44.32 -0.78
N THR A 245 -7.24 44.19 -0.83
CA THR A 245 -6.43 44.63 -1.98
C THR A 245 -6.66 43.77 -3.24
N PRO A 246 -6.51 42.44 -3.20
CA PRO A 246 -6.76 41.61 -4.38
C PRO A 246 -8.23 41.65 -4.84
N LEU A 247 -9.18 41.93 -3.95
CA LEU A 247 -10.61 42.02 -4.25
C LEU A 247 -11.12 43.45 -4.52
N ARG A 248 -10.25 44.47 -4.69
CA ARG A 248 -10.68 45.88 -4.81
C ARG A 248 -11.77 46.15 -5.85
N GLN A 249 -11.84 45.36 -6.91
CA GLN A 249 -12.79 45.49 -8.00
C GLN A 249 -13.99 44.53 -7.89
N ARG A 250 -14.22 43.93 -6.71
CA ARG A 250 -15.25 42.91 -6.49
C ARG A 250 -16.23 43.31 -5.41
N THR A 251 -17.47 42.91 -5.60
CA THR A 251 -18.51 42.97 -4.56
C THR A 251 -18.53 41.63 -3.82
N ILE A 252 -18.60 41.68 -2.50
CA ILE A 252 -18.72 40.50 -1.63
C ILE A 252 -20.08 40.55 -0.94
N THR A 253 -20.90 39.52 -1.16
CA THR A 253 -22.14 39.32 -0.40
C THR A 253 -21.91 38.31 0.72
N LEU A 254 -22.15 38.75 1.95
CA LEU A 254 -22.09 37.92 3.16
C LEU A 254 -23.50 37.49 3.56
N ASN A 255 -23.69 36.19 3.76
CA ASN A 255 -24.93 35.61 4.25
C ASN A 255 -24.61 34.61 5.38
N ILE A 256 -24.61 35.13 6.60
CA ILE A 256 -24.20 34.39 7.80
C ILE A 256 -25.46 34.22 8.65
N GLU A 257 -25.76 32.99 9.06
CA GLU A 257 -26.92 32.70 9.90
C GLU A 257 -26.84 33.41 11.26
N ASP A 258 -27.91 34.09 11.67
CA ASP A 258 -27.93 35.01 12.83
C ASP A 258 -27.56 34.36 14.17
N LYS A 259 -27.75 33.05 14.32
CA LYS A 259 -27.59 32.30 15.58
C LYS A 259 -26.56 31.17 15.48
N LEU A 260 -25.46 31.40 14.77
CA LEU A 260 -24.39 30.41 14.70
C LEU A 260 -23.67 30.23 16.06
N PRO A 261 -23.48 29.00 16.55
CA PRO A 261 -22.61 28.74 17.68
C PRO A 261 -21.15 29.13 17.35
N PRO A 262 -20.33 29.52 18.34
CA PRO A 262 -18.91 29.81 18.13
C PRO A 262 -18.16 28.62 17.51
N LEU A 263 -17.25 28.88 16.59
CA LEU A 263 -16.40 27.86 15.98
C LEU A 263 -15.28 27.48 16.96
N VAL A 264 -14.96 26.18 17.08
CA VAL A 264 -13.86 25.68 17.92
C VAL A 264 -12.67 25.36 17.03
N VAL A 265 -11.96 26.41 16.60
CA VAL A 265 -10.94 26.34 15.54
C VAL A 265 -9.72 27.18 15.85
N ASP A 266 -8.63 26.94 15.14
CA ASP A 266 -7.54 27.92 15.03
C ASP A 266 -7.99 29.03 14.06
N GLY A 267 -8.38 30.18 14.61
CA GLY A 267 -8.95 31.28 13.83
C GLY A 267 -7.99 31.86 12.78
N ALA A 268 -6.68 31.83 13.02
CA ALA A 268 -5.68 32.29 12.04
C ALA A 268 -5.58 31.29 10.87
N SER A 269 -5.62 29.99 11.17
CA SER A 269 -5.60 28.95 10.14
C SER A 269 -6.86 28.96 9.28
N ILE A 270 -8.05 29.06 9.89
CA ILE A 270 -9.32 29.08 9.14
C ILE A 270 -9.53 30.39 8.37
N SER A 271 -9.14 31.55 8.91
CA SER A 271 -9.16 32.79 8.13
C SER A 271 -8.20 32.72 6.92
N GLY A 272 -7.05 32.03 7.07
CA GLY A 272 -6.18 31.67 5.96
C GLY A 272 -6.86 30.82 4.89
N VAL A 273 -7.60 29.78 5.28
CA VAL A 273 -8.40 28.97 4.33
C VAL A 273 -9.40 29.84 3.57
N ILE A 274 -10.14 30.72 4.26
CA ILE A 274 -11.13 31.59 3.62
C ILE A 274 -10.43 32.57 2.66
N TYR A 275 -9.31 33.16 3.07
CA TYR A 275 -8.49 34.03 2.21
C TYR A 275 -8.06 33.31 0.92
N GLU A 276 -7.55 32.08 1.01
CA GLU A 276 -7.19 31.28 -0.17
C GLU A 276 -8.37 31.06 -1.11
N LEU A 277 -9.54 30.76 -0.55
CA LEU A 277 -10.74 30.54 -1.34
C LEU A 277 -11.25 31.83 -1.99
N LEU A 278 -11.08 32.98 -1.33
CA LEU A 278 -11.42 34.30 -1.87
C LEU A 278 -10.50 34.73 -3.01
N VAL A 279 -9.18 34.57 -2.86
CA VAL A 279 -8.21 34.88 -3.93
C VAL A 279 -8.43 33.95 -5.13
N ASN A 280 -8.73 32.67 -4.90
CA ASN A 280 -9.10 31.76 -5.97
C ASN A 280 -10.45 32.15 -6.62
N ALA A 281 -11.44 32.56 -5.83
CA ALA A 281 -12.71 33.03 -6.36
C ALA A 281 -12.51 34.25 -7.27
N GLU A 282 -11.76 35.28 -6.85
CA GLU A 282 -11.40 36.43 -7.69
C GLU A 282 -10.80 35.96 -9.01
N LYS A 283 -9.73 35.17 -8.90
CA LYS A 283 -8.93 34.71 -10.02
C LYS A 283 -9.77 33.94 -11.03
N TYR A 284 -10.71 33.10 -10.62
CA TYR A 284 -11.48 32.26 -11.55
C TYR A 284 -12.88 32.78 -11.87
N SER A 285 -13.21 34.00 -11.43
CA SER A 285 -14.48 34.65 -11.74
C SER A 285 -14.48 35.36 -13.08
N VAL A 286 -15.67 35.54 -13.66
CA VAL A 286 -15.87 36.53 -14.74
C VAL A 286 -15.65 37.94 -14.17
N PRO A 287 -15.13 38.91 -14.95
CA PRO A 287 -14.95 40.29 -14.47
C PRO A 287 -16.26 40.89 -13.93
N ASP A 288 -16.14 41.77 -12.92
CA ASP A 288 -17.26 42.50 -12.27
C ASP A 288 -18.35 41.64 -11.60
N SER A 289 -18.21 40.32 -11.58
CA SER A 289 -19.14 39.45 -10.84
C SER A 289 -18.91 39.46 -9.34
N GLU A 290 -19.98 39.11 -8.63
CA GLU A 290 -20.04 39.03 -7.19
C GLU A 290 -19.49 37.71 -6.64
N ILE A 291 -18.87 37.79 -5.47
CA ILE A 291 -18.44 36.63 -4.67
C ILE A 291 -19.37 36.51 -3.47
N TYR A 292 -19.87 35.30 -3.22
CA TYR A 292 -20.81 35.02 -2.15
C TYR A 292 -20.14 34.19 -1.07
N ILE A 293 -20.23 34.63 0.19
CA ILE A 293 -19.81 33.86 1.36
C ILE A 293 -21.05 33.51 2.15
N ASN A 294 -21.32 32.22 2.33
CA ASN A 294 -22.40 31.72 3.17
C ASN A 294 -21.82 30.98 4.37
N ALA A 295 -22.42 31.15 5.55
CA ALA A 295 -22.14 30.33 6.72
C ALA A 295 -23.45 29.91 7.37
N TYR A 296 -23.65 28.60 7.53
CA TYR A 296 -24.84 28.02 8.12
C TYR A 296 -24.49 26.79 8.94
N GLN A 297 -25.28 26.54 9.99
CA GLN A 297 -25.13 25.34 10.79
C GLN A 297 -25.61 24.13 9.99
N VAL A 298 -24.85 23.03 10.07
CA VAL A 298 -25.22 21.75 9.46
C VAL A 298 -25.41 20.70 10.55
N SER A 299 -25.92 19.51 10.19
CA SER A 299 -26.16 18.44 11.16
C SER A 299 -24.90 18.08 11.96
N GLY A 300 -25.02 18.00 13.28
CA GLY A 300 -23.90 17.82 14.21
C GLY A 300 -23.35 19.16 14.72
N ASN A 301 -22.29 19.13 15.53
CA ASN A 301 -21.62 20.34 16.01
C ASN A 301 -20.65 20.87 14.92
N GLN A 302 -21.20 21.20 13.75
CA GLN A 302 -20.43 21.66 12.59
C GLN A 302 -21.13 22.85 11.92
N VAL A 303 -20.33 23.78 11.41
CA VAL A 303 -20.78 24.89 10.56
C VAL A 303 -20.17 24.70 9.18
N GLU A 304 -20.99 24.81 8.13
CA GLU A 304 -20.52 24.83 6.75
C GLU A 304 -20.32 26.28 6.29
N ILE A 305 -19.13 26.57 5.80
CA ILE A 305 -18.77 27.84 5.17
C ILE A 305 -18.57 27.58 3.68
N ALA A 306 -19.24 28.37 2.84
CA ALA A 306 -19.24 28.22 1.39
C ALA A 306 -18.86 29.53 0.70
N ILE A 307 -17.80 29.49 -0.11
CA ILE A 307 -17.38 30.59 -0.97
C ILE A 307 -17.78 30.21 -2.40
N ALA A 308 -18.65 31.01 -3.01
CA ALA A 308 -19.15 30.80 -4.36
C ALA A 308 -18.84 32.00 -5.24
N ASN A 309 -18.55 31.72 -6.50
CA ASN A 309 -18.18 32.74 -7.47
C ASN A 309 -18.75 32.42 -8.85
N GLU A 310 -19.06 33.45 -9.63
CA GLU A 310 -19.55 33.29 -10.99
C GLU A 310 -18.36 33.21 -11.94
N GLY A 311 -18.20 32.08 -12.61
CA GLY A 311 -16.95 31.81 -13.32
C GLY A 311 -16.97 30.51 -14.09
N ILE A 312 -15.80 29.87 -14.17
CA ILE A 312 -15.63 28.60 -14.88
C ILE A 312 -16.33 27.49 -14.09
N THR A 313 -17.36 26.86 -14.67
CA THR A 313 -17.93 25.64 -14.10
C THR A 313 -17.00 24.45 -14.37
N LEU A 314 -16.51 23.81 -13.30
CA LEU A 314 -15.65 22.64 -13.41
C LEU A 314 -16.47 21.34 -13.62
N PRO A 315 -16.06 20.47 -14.56
CA PRO A 315 -16.65 19.14 -14.71
C PRO A 315 -16.49 18.32 -13.42
N ALA A 316 -17.47 17.45 -13.12
CA ALA A 316 -17.46 16.63 -11.90
C ALA A 316 -16.18 15.76 -11.76
N SER A 317 -15.61 15.30 -12.88
CA SER A 317 -14.36 14.52 -12.91
C SER A 317 -13.11 15.28 -12.46
N VAL A 318 -13.16 16.62 -12.44
CA VAL A 318 -12.04 17.49 -12.07
C VAL A 318 -12.18 18.03 -10.65
N ARG A 319 -13.40 18.09 -10.10
CA ARG A 319 -13.69 18.74 -8.80
C ARG A 319 -12.95 18.13 -7.61
N GLU A 320 -12.64 16.84 -7.63
CA GLU A 320 -11.82 16.21 -6.59
C GLU A 320 -10.32 16.46 -6.82
N ARG A 321 -9.91 16.46 -8.10
CA ARG A 321 -8.51 16.60 -8.51
C ARG A 321 -7.94 17.99 -8.25
N VAL A 322 -8.76 19.02 -8.17
CA VAL A 322 -8.32 20.39 -7.82
C VAL A 322 -7.73 20.51 -6.42
N PHE A 323 -7.99 19.54 -5.54
CA PHE A 323 -7.38 19.47 -4.21
C PHE A 323 -6.08 18.65 -4.20
N GLU A 324 -5.71 18.01 -5.32
CA GLU A 324 -4.42 17.35 -5.47
C GLU A 324 -3.32 18.43 -5.50
N LYS A 325 -2.19 18.12 -4.86
CA LYS A 325 -1.04 19.03 -4.78
C LYS A 325 -0.54 19.35 -6.19
N PHE A 326 -0.25 20.62 -6.45
CA PHE A 326 0.28 21.13 -7.72
C PHE A 326 -0.64 20.91 -8.93
N TYR A 327 -1.89 20.49 -8.71
CA TYR A 327 -2.83 20.32 -9.80
C TYR A 327 -3.23 21.68 -10.39
N ARG A 328 -3.16 21.77 -11.72
CA ARG A 328 -3.58 22.94 -12.50
C ARG A 328 -4.53 22.49 -13.61
N GLY A 329 -5.67 23.15 -13.74
CA GLY A 329 -6.65 22.87 -14.79
C GLY A 329 -6.08 23.11 -16.20
N ALA A 330 -6.50 22.30 -17.17
CA ALA A 330 -5.89 22.19 -18.50
C ALA A 330 -6.01 23.42 -19.45
N ARG A 331 -6.59 24.54 -19.00
CA ARG A 331 -6.60 25.78 -19.80
C ARG A 331 -5.40 26.64 -19.43
N GLN A 332 -4.34 26.47 -20.22
CA GLN A 332 -3.16 27.31 -20.30
C GLN A 332 -3.52 28.79 -20.46
N GLY A 333 -2.71 29.69 -19.90
CA GLY A 333 -2.76 31.10 -20.27
C GLY A 333 -2.17 32.04 -19.23
N GLU A 334 -3.01 32.60 -18.37
CA GLU A 334 -2.69 33.92 -17.80
C GLU A 334 -2.74 33.99 -16.27
N LYS A 335 -3.34 33.01 -15.60
CA LYS A 335 -3.67 33.15 -14.17
C LYS A 335 -2.63 32.47 -13.27
N GLN A 336 -1.69 33.28 -12.76
CA GLN A 336 -0.55 32.90 -11.90
C GLN A 336 -0.96 32.27 -10.55
N GLY A 337 -0.29 31.19 -10.13
CA GLY A 337 -0.45 30.55 -8.81
C GLY A 337 0.16 29.14 -8.77
N PHE A 338 0.61 28.71 -7.58
CA PHE A 338 1.46 27.52 -7.37
C PHE A 338 0.69 26.18 -7.34
N GLY A 339 -0.64 26.20 -7.34
CA GLY A 339 -1.46 24.98 -7.25
C GLY A 339 -1.42 24.31 -5.87
N LEU A 340 -1.05 25.08 -4.83
CA LEU A 340 -0.95 24.60 -3.46
C LEU A 340 -2.12 25.04 -2.58
N GLY A 341 -2.66 26.25 -2.77
CA GLY A 341 -3.72 26.83 -1.94
C GLY A 341 -4.89 25.88 -1.62
N LEU A 342 -5.52 25.24 -2.61
CA LEU A 342 -6.63 24.29 -2.35
C LEU A 342 -6.19 23.03 -1.60
N SER A 343 -4.99 22.52 -1.85
CA SER A 343 -4.45 21.35 -1.14
C SER A 343 -4.11 21.66 0.32
N ILE A 344 -3.58 22.86 0.58
CA ILE A 344 -3.31 23.38 1.93
C ILE A 344 -4.63 23.62 2.65
N ALA A 345 -5.60 24.28 2.00
CA ALA A 345 -6.93 24.52 2.54
C ALA A 345 -7.60 23.21 2.98
N ARG A 346 -7.52 22.15 2.14
CA ARG A 346 -7.98 20.81 2.50
C ARG A 346 -7.27 20.25 3.73
N GLY A 347 -5.94 20.28 3.75
CA GLY A 347 -5.16 19.77 4.89
C GLY A 347 -5.48 20.49 6.20
N VAL A 348 -5.62 21.83 6.16
CA VAL A 348 -5.99 22.63 7.33
C VAL A 348 -7.40 22.29 7.81
N VAL A 349 -8.39 22.20 6.91
CA VAL A 349 -9.77 21.83 7.25
C VAL A 349 -9.84 20.42 7.84
N GLU A 350 -9.15 19.45 7.23
CA GLU A 350 -9.11 18.06 7.71
C GLU A 350 -8.41 17.96 9.08
N ALA A 351 -7.36 18.75 9.33
CA ALA A 351 -6.71 18.84 10.64
C ALA A 351 -7.64 19.40 11.75
N HIS A 352 -8.67 20.16 11.37
CA HIS A 352 -9.74 20.60 12.27
C HIS A 352 -10.87 19.58 12.45
N GLY A 353 -10.80 18.42 11.78
CA GLY A 353 -11.88 17.43 11.78
C GLY A 353 -13.04 17.77 10.83
N GLY A 354 -12.80 18.71 9.92
CA GLY A 354 -13.74 19.13 8.89
C GLY A 354 -13.60 18.36 7.58
N ARG A 355 -14.38 18.78 6.58
CA ARG A 355 -14.28 18.33 5.18
C ARG A 355 -14.44 19.51 4.24
N ILE A 356 -13.71 19.53 3.13
CA ILE A 356 -13.83 20.51 2.05
C ILE A 356 -14.26 19.84 0.75
N ARG A 357 -15.06 20.51 -0.08
CA ARG A 357 -15.57 19.96 -1.36
C ARG A 357 -15.79 21.03 -2.42
N MET A 358 -15.52 20.60 -3.66
CA MET A 358 -15.81 21.21 -4.96
C MET A 358 -17.25 21.02 -5.45
N ASP A 359 -18.09 22.07 -5.51
CA ASP A 359 -19.42 21.99 -6.12
C ASP A 359 -19.64 23.01 -7.24
N ALA A 360 -20.69 22.80 -8.03
CA ALA A 360 -21.13 23.80 -8.99
C ALA A 360 -21.59 25.06 -8.25
N GLY A 361 -21.31 26.23 -8.83
CA GLY A 361 -21.75 27.51 -8.28
C GLY A 361 -23.26 27.71 -8.40
N ARG A 362 -23.71 28.92 -8.06
CA ARG A 362 -25.13 29.28 -8.05
C ARG A 362 -25.79 29.02 -9.41
N HIS A 363 -27.00 28.46 -9.39
CA HIS A 363 -27.77 28.13 -10.59
C HIS A 363 -27.04 27.24 -11.62
N GLY A 364 -26.00 26.51 -11.19
CA GLY A 364 -25.19 25.65 -12.07
C GLY A 364 -24.04 26.37 -12.79
N PHE A 365 -23.84 27.66 -12.53
CA PHE A 365 -22.78 28.47 -13.13
C PHE A 365 -21.70 28.81 -12.11
N GLY A 366 -20.43 28.73 -12.54
CA GLY A 366 -19.28 28.98 -11.68
C GLY A 366 -18.97 27.84 -10.72
N THR A 367 -18.30 28.19 -9.62
CA THR A 367 -17.77 27.24 -8.63
C THR A 367 -18.20 27.63 -7.23
N SER A 368 -18.44 26.63 -6.39
CA SER A 368 -18.66 26.82 -4.95
C SER A 368 -17.74 25.86 -4.20
N VAL A 369 -16.82 26.42 -3.42
CA VAL A 369 -15.99 25.64 -2.50
C VAL A 369 -16.61 25.72 -1.11
N ARG A 370 -16.93 24.56 -0.54
CA ARG A 370 -17.63 24.45 0.74
C ARG A 370 -16.79 23.65 1.70
N PHE A 371 -16.65 24.11 2.94
CA PHE A 371 -15.97 23.37 3.97
C PHE A 371 -16.72 23.41 5.30
N THR A 372 -16.55 22.36 6.08
CA THR A 372 -17.14 22.21 7.41
C THR A 372 -16.08 22.36 8.48
N VAL A 373 -16.42 22.99 9.60
CA VAL A 373 -15.55 23.12 10.78
C VAL A 373 -16.36 22.91 12.06
N PRO A 374 -15.73 22.38 13.12
CA PRO A 374 -16.41 22.14 14.38
C PRO A 374 -16.85 23.45 15.04
N CYS A 375 -18.03 23.44 15.62
CA CYS A 375 -18.53 24.49 16.49
C CYS A 375 -18.75 23.98 17.92
N ALA A 376 -18.91 24.91 18.85
CA ALA A 376 -19.32 24.60 20.20
C ALA A 376 -20.68 23.88 20.16
N PRO A 377 -20.94 22.92 21.06
CA PRO A 377 -22.26 22.36 21.21
C PRO A 377 -23.29 23.48 21.40
N GLU A 378 -24.47 23.34 20.80
CA GLU A 378 -25.59 24.20 21.15
C GLU A 378 -25.73 24.19 22.67
N ALA A 379 -25.62 25.37 23.29
CA ALA A 379 -25.97 25.51 24.68
C ALA A 379 -27.43 25.10 24.79
N ASN A 380 -27.72 23.98 25.48
CA ASN A 380 -29.07 23.60 25.81
C ASN A 380 -29.74 24.83 26.43
N ALA A 381 -30.73 25.38 25.72
CA ALA A 381 -31.60 26.40 26.27
C ALA A 381 -32.47 25.70 27.32
N ASP A 382 -32.00 25.67 28.56
CA ASP A 382 -32.81 25.37 29.74
C ASP A 382 -33.81 26.51 30.03
#